data_AF-A0A529Y8G9-F1
#
_entry.id   AF-A0A529Y8G9-F1
#
_cell.length_a   1.000
_cell.length_b   1.000
_cell.length_c   1.000
_cell.angle_alpha   90.00
_cell.angle_beta   90.00
_cell.angle_gamma   90.00
#
_symmetry.space_group_name_H-M   'P 1'
#
loop_
_entity.id
_entity.type
_entity.pdbx_description
1 polymer ?
#
loop_
_entity_poly.entity_id
_entity_poly.type
_entity_poly.pdbx_seq_one_letter_code
_entity_poly.pdbx_strand_id
1 'polypeptide(L)'
;LGVKCSVEAVGHFDPITFDPTLVGRVRTAAEKLGYSHMNIISGAGHDACWAAKVAPATMVMCPCVGGLSHNEAEEISKEWAAAGADVLFHAVVETAGIVE
;
A
#
# COMPACT_ATOMS: atom_id res chain seq x y z
N LEU A 1 3.63 24.58 -41.33
CA LEU A 1 3.09 25.08 -40.04
C LEU A 1 4.15 25.43 -38.98
N GLY A 2 5.47 25.26 -39.20
CA GLY A 2 6.50 25.97 -38.40
C GLY A 2 6.48 25.82 -36.88
N VAL A 3 5.73 24.86 -36.33
CA VAL A 3 5.57 24.72 -34.88
C VAL A 3 6.82 24.06 -34.29
N LYS A 4 7.35 24.66 -33.23
CA LYS A 4 8.48 24.12 -32.45
C LYS A 4 7.95 23.25 -31.31
N CYS A 5 8.71 22.21 -30.94
CA CYS A 5 8.39 21.30 -29.85
C CYS A 5 9.58 21.23 -28.88
N SER A 6 9.30 21.16 -27.58
CA SER A 6 10.26 20.83 -26.52
C SER A 6 9.63 19.87 -25.53
N VAL A 7 10.43 18.96 -24.99
CA VAL A 7 10.00 17.97 -24.00
C VAL A 7 10.97 18.01 -22.83
N GLU A 8 10.44 17.96 -21.62
CA GLU A 8 11.20 17.88 -20.38
C GLU A 8 10.60 16.79 -19.48
N ALA A 9 11.45 15.94 -18.92
CA ALA A 9 11.03 14.95 -17.93
C ALA A 9 10.95 15.62 -16.55
N VAL A 10 9.75 15.67 -15.97
CA VAL A 10 9.49 16.37 -14.69
C VAL A 10 9.39 15.44 -13.48
N GLY A 11 9.38 14.12 -13.68
CA GLY A 11 9.30 13.15 -12.59
C GLY A 11 9.54 11.73 -13.07
N HIS A 12 10.28 10.97 -12.27
CA HIS A 12 10.54 9.54 -12.44
C HIS A 12 10.92 8.94 -11.08
N PHE A 13 10.52 7.70 -10.84
CA PHE A 13 11.11 6.88 -9.78
C PHE A 13 11.14 5.42 -10.23
N ASP A 14 12.17 4.69 -9.83
CA ASP A 14 12.32 3.28 -10.16
C ASP A 14 11.31 2.42 -9.38
N PRO A 15 10.91 1.25 -9.93
CA PRO A 15 10.11 0.29 -9.18
C PRO A 15 10.76 -0.04 -7.84
N ILE A 16 9.90 -0.18 -6.84
CA ILE A 16 10.30 -0.39 -5.46
C ILE A 16 9.84 -1.76 -4.97
N THR A 17 10.73 -2.44 -4.25
CA THR A 17 10.40 -3.65 -3.48
C THR A 17 10.33 -3.30 -2.00
N PHE A 18 9.20 -3.58 -1.37
CA PHE A 18 9.01 -3.37 0.06
C PHE A 18 9.76 -4.42 0.90
N ASP A 19 9.98 -4.09 2.17
CA ASP A 19 10.74 -4.92 3.09
C ASP A 19 10.05 -6.30 3.27
N PRO A 20 10.75 -7.43 3.01
CA PRO A 20 10.13 -8.75 3.02
C PRO A 20 9.66 -9.18 4.42
N THR A 21 10.30 -8.70 5.49
CA THR A 21 9.89 -8.98 6.87
C THR A 21 8.58 -8.28 7.18
N LEU A 22 8.44 -7.00 6.83
CA LEU A 22 7.19 -6.27 7.03
C LEU A 22 6.05 -6.79 6.14
N VAL A 23 6.32 -7.14 4.89
CA VAL A 23 5.35 -7.84 4.02
C VAL A 23 4.90 -9.16 4.66
N GLY A 24 5.84 -9.92 5.24
CA GLY A 24 5.54 -11.14 5.99
C GLY A 24 4.59 -10.90 7.15
N ARG A 25 4.84 -9.87 7.97
CA ARG A 25 3.99 -9.50 9.12
C ARG A 25 2.58 -9.11 8.70
N VAL A 26 2.42 -8.34 7.62
CA VAL A 26 1.10 -8.01 7.04
C VAL A 26 0.36 -9.27 6.62
N ARG A 27 1.04 -10.19 5.94
CA ARG A 27 0.44 -11.47 5.51
C ARG A 27 0.00 -12.31 6.70
N THR A 28 0.87 -12.50 7.69
CA THR A 28 0.56 -13.25 8.90
C THR A 28 -0.57 -12.62 9.71
N ALA A 29 -0.68 -11.29 9.75
CA ALA A 29 -1.81 -10.61 10.38
C ALA A 29 -3.14 -10.95 9.68
N ALA A 30 -3.19 -10.92 8.35
CA ALA A 30 -4.37 -11.31 7.58
C ALA A 30 -4.73 -12.79 7.79
N GLU A 31 -3.74 -13.69 7.78
CA GLU A 31 -3.92 -15.13 8.05
C GLU A 31 -4.50 -15.37 9.44
N LYS A 32 -3.96 -14.71 10.47
CA LYS A 32 -4.41 -14.84 11.87
C LYS A 32 -5.86 -14.39 12.06
N LEU A 33 -6.28 -13.35 11.33
CA LEU A 33 -7.63 -12.80 11.37
C LEU A 33 -8.61 -13.58 10.48
N GLY A 34 -8.12 -14.52 9.66
CA GLY A 34 -8.95 -15.33 8.77
C GLY A 34 -9.46 -14.59 7.55
N TYR A 35 -8.82 -13.48 7.16
CA TYR A 35 -9.18 -12.75 5.94
C TYR A 35 -8.56 -13.39 4.71
N SER A 36 -9.29 -13.42 3.60
CA SER A 36 -8.69 -13.76 2.30
C SER A 36 -7.67 -12.69 1.91
N HIS A 37 -6.55 -13.13 1.35
CA HIS A 37 -5.47 -12.23 0.97
C HIS A 37 -4.71 -12.75 -0.25
N MET A 38 -3.98 -11.85 -0.91
CA MET A 38 -3.04 -12.18 -1.97
C MET A 38 -1.90 -11.14 -1.98
N ASN A 39 -0.77 -11.50 -2.58
CA ASN A 39 0.26 -10.51 -2.88
C ASN A 39 -0.21 -9.65 -4.06
N ILE A 40 0.09 -8.35 -4.01
CA ILE A 40 -0.26 -7.40 -5.06
C ILE A 40 0.87 -6.38 -5.27
N ILE A 41 1.06 -5.95 -6.52
CA ILE A 41 1.96 -4.85 -6.87
C ILE A 41 1.10 -3.59 -6.99
N SER A 42 1.45 -2.50 -6.28
CA SER A 42 0.73 -1.24 -6.45
C SER A 42 1.03 -0.65 -7.83
N GLY A 43 -0.03 -0.28 -8.55
CA GLY A 43 0.07 0.45 -9.82
C GLY A 43 0.20 1.97 -9.65
N ALA A 44 0.08 2.47 -8.42
CA ALA A 44 0.13 3.90 -8.09
C ALA A 44 1.34 4.24 -7.21
N GLY A 45 1.77 5.50 -7.29
CA GLY A 45 2.76 6.05 -6.36
C GLY A 45 2.12 6.38 -5.01
N HIS A 46 2.82 6.07 -3.92
CA HIS A 46 2.41 6.39 -2.55
C HIS A 46 3.59 6.93 -1.75
N ASP A 47 3.34 7.65 -0.66
CA ASP A 47 4.41 8.14 0.22
C ASP A 47 5.28 7.01 0.78
N ALA A 48 4.71 5.82 0.97
CA ALA A 48 5.44 4.62 1.37
C ALA A 48 6.58 4.27 0.40
N CYS A 49 6.45 4.57 -0.90
CA CYS A 49 7.50 4.35 -1.89
C CYS A 49 8.72 5.24 -1.63
N TRP A 50 8.52 6.42 -1.05
CA TRP A 50 9.61 7.31 -0.65
C TRP A 50 10.14 6.95 0.73
N ALA A 51 9.26 6.60 1.68
CA ALA A 51 9.64 6.18 3.03
C ALA A 51 10.56 4.95 3.01
N ALA A 52 10.31 4.01 2.10
CA ALA A 52 11.13 2.82 1.88
C ALA A 52 12.60 3.11 1.50
N LYS A 53 12.93 4.33 1.06
CA LYS A 53 14.33 4.72 0.78
C LYS A 53 15.14 4.98 2.04
N VAL A 54 14.47 5.18 3.18
CA VAL A 54 15.11 5.60 4.44
C VAL A 54 14.76 4.71 5.63
N ALA A 55 13.74 3.86 5.51
CA ALA A 55 13.36 2.89 6.53
C ALA A 55 12.67 1.67 5.90
N PRO A 56 12.66 0.50 6.57
CA PRO A 56 11.79 -0.61 6.18
C PRO A 56 10.33 -0.14 6.09
N ALA A 57 9.69 -0.40 4.95
CA ALA A 57 8.30 -0.03 4.71
C ALA A 57 7.55 -1.16 4.00
N THR A 58 6.22 -1.14 4.14
CA THR A 58 5.28 -2.00 3.42
C THR A 58 3.93 -1.31 3.33
N MET A 59 2.95 -1.94 2.69
CA MET A 59 1.59 -1.42 2.56
C MET A 59 0.54 -2.49 2.86
N VAL A 60 -0.62 -2.05 3.33
CA VAL A 60 -1.85 -2.85 3.42
C VAL A 60 -2.85 -2.25 2.44
N MET A 61 -3.43 -3.09 1.57
CA MET A 61 -4.45 -2.68 0.61
C MET A 61 -5.80 -3.31 1.00
N CYS A 62 -6.88 -2.55 0.89
CA CYS A 62 -8.23 -3.08 0.89
C CYS A 62 -8.87 -2.86 -0.49
N PRO A 63 -9.90 -3.64 -0.88
CA PRO A 63 -10.59 -3.43 -2.15
C PRO A 63 -11.38 -2.11 -2.17
N CYS A 64 -11.65 -1.61 -3.37
CA CYS A 64 -12.64 -0.56 -3.61
C CYS A 64 -13.62 -0.99 -4.72
N VAL A 65 -14.84 -0.46 -4.68
CA VAL A 65 -15.91 -0.84 -5.62
C VAL A 65 -15.50 -0.47 -7.05
N GLY A 66 -15.50 -1.45 -7.95
CA GLY A 66 -15.13 -1.26 -9.35
C GLY A 66 -13.65 -0.91 -9.59
N GLY A 67 -12.80 -0.96 -8.56
CA GLY A 67 -11.41 -0.50 -8.67
C GLY A 67 -11.29 1.01 -8.90
N LEU A 68 -12.34 1.78 -8.60
CA LEU A 68 -12.40 3.20 -8.87
C LEU A 68 -11.59 3.98 -7.83
N SER A 69 -10.85 4.99 -8.29
CA SER A 69 -10.22 5.98 -7.42
C SER A 69 -10.09 7.33 -8.14
N HIS A 70 -9.74 8.40 -7.40
CA HIS A 70 -9.67 9.78 -7.90
C HIS A 70 -11.00 10.23 -8.53
N ASN A 71 -12.10 9.74 -7.97
CA ASN A 71 -13.45 10.00 -8.42
C ASN A 71 -14.35 10.10 -7.20
N GLU A 72 -15.34 11.00 -7.23
CA GLU A 72 -16.27 11.23 -6.12
C GLU A 72 -17.13 10.00 -5.78
N ALA A 73 -17.28 9.05 -6.71
CA ALA A 73 -17.96 7.77 -6.50
C ALA A 73 -17.03 6.65 -5.97
N GLU A 74 -15.78 6.97 -5.60
CA GLU A 74 -14.88 6.03 -4.92
C GLU A 74 -15.52 5.56 -3.60
N GLU A 75 -15.62 4.23 -3.42
CA GLU A 75 -16.29 3.65 -2.26
C GLU A 75 -15.60 2.35 -1.80
N ILE A 76 -15.56 2.18 -0.48
CA ILE A 76 -15.19 0.93 0.21
C ILE A 76 -16.30 0.55 1.19
N SER A 77 -16.49 -0.76 1.43
CA SER A 77 -17.42 -1.21 2.47
C SER A 77 -16.83 -1.01 3.87
N LYS A 78 -17.70 -0.96 4.90
CA LYS A 78 -17.26 -0.86 6.30
C LYS A 78 -16.44 -2.07 6.73
N GLU A 79 -16.76 -3.24 6.21
CA GLU A 79 -16.07 -4.50 6.48
C GLU A 79 -14.66 -4.49 5.90
N TRP A 80 -14.47 -3.96 4.68
CA TRP A 80 -13.13 -3.80 4.09
C TRP A 80 -12.29 -2.78 4.84
N ALA A 81 -12.90 -1.67 5.25
CA ALA A 81 -12.23 -0.65 6.07
C ALA A 81 -11.75 -1.23 7.41
N ALA A 82 -12.63 -1.96 8.12
CA ALA A 82 -12.30 -2.60 9.39
C ALA A 82 -11.22 -3.67 9.22
N ALA A 83 -11.35 -4.56 8.24
CA ALA A 83 -10.36 -5.61 7.98
C ALA A 83 -8.97 -5.03 7.66
N GLY A 84 -8.90 -3.98 6.83
CA GLY A 84 -7.65 -3.29 6.52
C GLY A 84 -7.02 -2.65 7.76
N ALA A 85 -7.82 -2.03 8.62
CA ALA A 85 -7.36 -1.43 9.87
C ALA A 85 -6.88 -2.48 10.89
N ASP A 86 -7.58 -3.61 11.02
CA ASP A 86 -7.19 -4.70 11.91
C ASP A 86 -5.86 -5.34 11.48
N VAL A 87 -5.68 -5.58 10.18
CA VAL A 87 -4.41 -6.07 9.63
C VAL A 87 -3.27 -5.09 9.91
N LEU A 88 -3.52 -3.79 9.69
CA LEU A 88 -2.54 -2.74 9.99
C LEU A 88 -2.17 -2.75 11.48
N PHE A 89 -3.17 -2.77 12.37
CA PHE A 89 -2.98 -2.77 13.82
C PHE A 89 -2.08 -3.94 14.24
N HIS A 90 -2.42 -5.17 13.83
CA HIS A 90 -1.65 -6.35 14.19
C HIS A 90 -0.23 -6.33 13.63
N ALA A 91 -0.03 -5.90 12.38
CA ALA A 91 1.30 -5.80 11.78
C ALA A 91 2.18 -4.74 12.47
N VAL A 92 1.58 -3.62 12.89
CA VAL A 92 2.27 -2.56 13.65
C VAL A 92 2.65 -3.04 15.04
N VAL A 93 1.75 -3.67 15.78
CA VAL A 93 2.03 -4.22 17.13
C VAL A 93 3.16 -5.25 17.08
N GLU A 94 3.10 -6.18 16.13
CA GLU A 94 4.17 -7.17 15.92
C GLU A 94 5.51 -6.52 15.56
N THR A 95 5.46 -5.35 14.90
CA THR A 95 6.68 -4.61 14.52
C THR A 95 7.26 -3.78 15.65
N ALA A 96 6.41 -3.12 16.43
CA ALA A 96 6.81 -2.31 17.57
C ALA A 96 7.35 -3.17 18.71
N GLY A 97 6.85 -4.40 18.84
CA GLY A 97 7.05 -5.23 20.03
C GLY A 97 6.19 -4.72 21.19
N ILE A 98 5.75 -5.64 22.05
CA ILE A 98 5.10 -5.29 23.32
C ILE A 98 6.19 -5.27 24.38
N VAL A 99 6.43 -4.10 24.98
CA VAL A 99 7.31 -3.95 26.14
C VAL A 99 6.44 -3.98 27.41
N GLU A 100 6.86 -4.79 28.39
CA GLU A 100 6.27 -4.82 29.74
C GLU A 100 6.87 -3.72 30.63
#